data_AF-A0A7W4HLD9-F1
#
_entry.id   AF-A0A7W4HLD9-F1
#
_cell.length_a   1.000
_cell.length_b   1.000
_cell.length_c   1.000
_cell.angle_alpha   90.00
_cell.angle_beta   90.00
_cell.angle_gamma   90.00
#
_symmetry.space_group_name_H-M   'P 1'
#
loop_
_entity.id
_entity.type
_entity.pdbx_description
1 polymer ?
#
loop_
_entity_poly.entity_id
_entity_poly.type
_entity_poly.pdbx_seq_one_letter_code
_entity_poly.pdbx_strand_id
1 'polypeptide(L)'
;MVKINPSLLSETNTNFWTEKTTKKFIKNQDKKLGKDRTIEWLQIPSLTQKKFSKKIINADIDYLQYTCYDIEQAFRYMYNILGFSGEIDDDNSNIEYNEKYSLSLHCIGTKMGRAYTVTFLSPGFPPVAIISLEIYNEDKVKLLKTQGKIVFYGSYFPFRQIIAEDSPEVLRFANWVERSTAPTTQNNNFPQICKRTRVDIALDFDENISISWLKRYIVPHKNSKHAIRHYNWLPEKNSFQSFAYIPSLSRGIGIRIYNKILDLKNKKKTFLYPDYFEKYKKVMRVEMVYSGDFAQNDLDCLLGYTKHRIIGDSQIVIQKRSQPKSEYSPLSAYQYFQKYAKNHGKTLKQVLDDVTLIAIAEEQKFM
;
A
#
# COMPACT_ATOMS: atom_id res chain seq x y z
N MET A 1 31.62 -23.59 -10.00
CA MET A 1 30.78 -23.12 -11.14
C MET A 1 29.91 -24.28 -11.59
N VAL A 2 28.66 -24.32 -11.14
CA VAL A 2 27.69 -25.37 -11.51
C VAL A 2 26.69 -24.73 -12.48
N LYS A 3 26.62 -25.26 -13.70
CA LYS A 3 25.67 -24.84 -14.73
C LYS A 3 24.28 -25.38 -14.36
N ILE A 4 23.32 -24.48 -14.13
CA ILE A 4 21.93 -24.84 -13.85
C ILE A 4 21.20 -25.09 -15.17
N ASN A 5 20.53 -26.24 -15.25
CA ASN A 5 19.78 -26.70 -16.42
C ASN A 5 18.32 -26.19 -16.33
N PRO A 6 17.72 -25.55 -17.35
CA PRO A 6 16.46 -24.79 -17.20
C PRO A 6 15.16 -25.60 -17.17
N SER A 7 15.19 -26.93 -17.16
CA SER A 7 14.05 -27.75 -17.60
C SER A 7 13.29 -28.52 -16.52
N LEU A 8 13.25 -28.04 -15.27
CA LEU A 8 12.49 -28.71 -14.18
C LEU A 8 11.44 -27.83 -13.49
N LEU A 9 11.07 -26.68 -14.10
CA LEU A 9 10.02 -25.77 -13.60
C LEU A 9 8.66 -25.95 -14.28
N SER A 10 8.29 -27.17 -14.67
CA SER A 10 6.92 -27.46 -15.10
C SER A 10 6.29 -28.46 -14.15
N GLU A 11 5.33 -27.96 -13.36
CA GLU A 11 4.18 -28.66 -12.74
C GLU A 11 3.99 -28.37 -11.25
N THR A 12 3.79 -27.10 -10.90
CA THR A 12 2.78 -26.71 -9.88
C THR A 12 2.22 -25.34 -10.25
N ASN A 13 0.88 -25.23 -10.32
CA ASN A 13 0.14 -24.01 -10.68
C ASN A 13 0.34 -22.86 -9.66
N THR A 14 1.46 -22.15 -9.74
CA THR A 14 1.80 -20.96 -8.94
C THR A 14 2.11 -19.75 -9.83
N ASN A 15 1.22 -19.43 -10.78
CA ASN A 15 1.42 -18.33 -11.72
C ASN A 15 0.52 -17.13 -11.43
N PHE A 16 0.82 -16.37 -10.37
CA PHE A 16 0.27 -15.01 -10.19
C PHE A 16 1.31 -13.90 -10.35
N TRP A 17 2.61 -14.23 -10.38
CA TRP A 17 3.71 -13.26 -10.43
C TRP A 17 4.73 -13.51 -11.55
N THR A 18 4.36 -14.30 -12.56
CA THR A 18 5.17 -14.48 -13.78
C THR A 18 4.32 -14.15 -15.00
N GLU A 19 4.73 -13.09 -15.69
CA GLU A 19 4.28 -12.58 -17.00
C GLU A 19 3.31 -13.49 -17.78
N LYS A 20 1.99 -13.24 -17.73
CA LYS A 20 1.07 -13.63 -18.83
C LYS A 20 -0.37 -13.08 -18.72
N THR A 21 -0.56 -11.76 -18.70
CA THR A 21 -1.92 -11.21 -18.95
C THR A 21 -1.97 -9.90 -19.75
N THR A 22 -0.81 -9.34 -20.13
CA THR A 22 -0.71 -7.99 -20.72
C THR A 22 -1.31 -7.87 -22.13
N LYS A 23 -1.40 -8.96 -22.91
CA LYS A 23 -1.80 -8.87 -24.33
C LYS A 23 -3.32 -8.84 -24.58
N LYS A 24 -4.17 -9.22 -23.63
CA LYS A 24 -5.62 -9.37 -23.88
C LYS A 24 -6.45 -8.13 -23.52
N PHE A 25 -5.95 -7.25 -22.65
CA PHE A 25 -6.68 -6.05 -22.19
C PHE A 25 -6.48 -4.80 -23.05
N ILE A 26 -5.39 -4.72 -23.83
CA ILE A 26 -5.03 -3.51 -24.58
C ILE A 26 -5.95 -3.28 -25.80
N LYS A 27 -6.55 -4.34 -26.39
CA LYS A 27 -7.33 -4.20 -27.63
C LYS A 27 -8.72 -3.58 -27.50
N ASN A 28 -9.28 -3.45 -26.30
CA ASN A 28 -10.69 -3.04 -26.12
C ASN A 28 -10.92 -1.65 -25.50
N GLN A 29 -9.86 -0.86 -25.21
CA GLN A 29 -10.02 0.47 -24.60
C GLN A 29 -9.89 1.66 -25.56
N ASP A 30 -9.59 1.45 -26.85
CA ASP A 30 -9.43 2.52 -27.83
C ASP A 30 -10.75 3.23 -28.25
N LYS A 31 -11.90 2.87 -27.66
CA LYS A 31 -13.20 3.51 -27.98
C LYS A 31 -14.02 3.85 -26.74
N LYS A 32 -13.54 4.81 -25.94
CA LYS A 32 -14.34 5.82 -25.20
C LYS A 32 -13.38 6.70 -24.39
N LEU A 33 -12.92 7.81 -24.99
CA LEU A 33 -12.18 8.86 -24.28
C LEU A 33 -13.10 9.58 -23.28
N GLY A 34 -13.21 9.03 -22.07
CA GLY A 34 -13.65 9.77 -20.90
C GLY A 34 -12.46 10.57 -20.36
N LYS A 35 -12.65 11.88 -20.14
CA LYS A 35 -11.67 12.73 -19.45
C LYS A 35 -11.24 12.04 -18.14
N ASP A 36 -9.94 11.76 -18.03
CA ASP A 36 -9.29 11.07 -16.92
C ASP A 36 -9.28 11.98 -15.67
N ARG A 37 -10.38 11.98 -14.90
CA ARG A 37 -10.61 12.87 -13.74
C ARG A 37 -9.85 12.46 -12.47
N THR A 38 -8.97 11.47 -12.55
CA THR A 38 -8.47 10.77 -11.35
C THR A 38 -7.32 11.52 -10.65
N ILE A 39 -6.45 12.19 -11.41
CA ILE A 39 -5.30 12.96 -10.88
C ILE A 39 -5.16 14.29 -11.64
N GLU A 40 -6.13 15.19 -11.46
CA GLU A 40 -6.09 16.52 -12.07
C GLU A 40 -4.95 17.41 -11.52
N TRP A 41 -4.42 17.05 -10.35
CA TRP A 41 -3.39 17.81 -9.64
C TRP A 41 -1.96 17.51 -10.10
N LEU A 42 -1.70 16.49 -10.92
CA LEU A 42 -0.36 16.20 -11.46
C LEU A 42 -0.37 16.40 -12.98
N GLN A 43 0.31 17.44 -13.45
CA GLN A 43 0.31 17.85 -14.85
C GLN A 43 1.74 17.96 -15.37
N ILE A 44 2.34 16.82 -15.75
CA ILE A 44 3.70 16.78 -16.33
C ILE A 44 3.58 16.80 -17.86
N PRO A 45 4.14 17.81 -18.57
CA PRO A 45 4.10 17.85 -20.03
C PRO A 45 4.79 16.66 -20.67
N SER A 46 4.29 16.18 -21.81
CA SER A 46 4.84 14.99 -22.50
C SER A 46 6.31 15.12 -22.89
N LEU A 47 6.78 16.31 -23.24
CA LEU A 47 8.20 16.58 -23.50
C LEU A 47 9.06 16.33 -22.25
N THR A 48 8.55 16.68 -21.07
CA THR A 48 9.21 16.46 -19.79
C THR A 48 9.17 14.99 -19.42
N GLN A 49 8.02 14.33 -19.56
CA GLN A 49 7.86 12.88 -19.34
C GLN A 49 8.86 12.05 -20.16
N LYS A 50 9.03 12.37 -21.46
CA LYS A 50 10.01 11.72 -22.36
C LYS A 50 11.47 11.95 -21.97
N LYS A 51 11.79 13.02 -21.24
CA LYS A 51 13.14 13.23 -20.69
C LYS A 51 13.37 12.30 -19.50
N PHE A 52 12.40 12.21 -18.60
CA PHE A 52 12.46 11.32 -17.44
C PHE A 52 12.51 9.84 -17.81
N SER A 53 11.77 9.41 -18.83
CA SER A 53 11.79 8.01 -19.27
C SER A 53 13.19 7.53 -19.66
N LYS A 54 14.04 8.42 -20.17
CA LYS A 54 15.44 8.11 -20.53
C LYS A 54 16.39 8.05 -19.33
N LYS A 55 15.93 8.46 -18.15
CA LYS A 55 16.73 8.60 -16.91
C LYS A 55 16.23 7.69 -15.79
N ILE A 56 15.26 6.83 -16.08
CA ILE A 56 14.74 5.90 -15.09
C ILE A 56 15.78 4.83 -14.78
N ILE A 57 15.98 4.57 -13.50
CA ILE A 57 16.87 3.54 -12.97
C ILE A 57 16.04 2.31 -12.60
N ASN A 58 14.95 2.52 -11.85
CA ASN A 58 14.10 1.46 -11.34
C ASN A 58 12.63 1.91 -11.26
N ALA A 59 11.71 0.96 -11.34
CA ALA A 59 10.29 1.16 -11.12
C ALA A 59 9.68 -0.10 -10.48
N ASP A 60 9.30 -0.01 -9.20
CA ASP A 60 8.78 -1.16 -8.46
C ASP A 60 7.84 -0.73 -7.32
N ILE A 61 7.15 -1.71 -6.74
CA ILE A 61 6.39 -1.57 -5.51
C ILE A 61 7.38 -1.33 -4.36
N ASP A 62 7.11 -0.35 -3.51
CA ASP A 62 7.95 0.01 -2.37
C ASP A 62 7.24 -0.20 -1.03
N TYR A 63 5.92 -0.48 -1.04
CA TYR A 63 5.16 -0.71 0.18
C TYR A 63 3.81 -1.35 -0.12
N LEU A 64 3.42 -2.33 0.71
CA LEU A 64 2.05 -2.85 0.73
C LEU A 64 1.50 -2.85 2.15
N GLN A 65 0.24 -2.45 2.30
CA GLN A 65 -0.48 -2.54 3.55
C GLN A 65 -1.86 -3.14 3.34
N TYR A 66 -2.21 -4.02 4.27
CA TYR A 66 -3.48 -4.71 4.33
C TYR A 66 -4.10 -4.43 5.68
N THR A 67 -5.38 -4.07 5.70
CA THR A 67 -6.17 -4.00 6.93
C THR A 67 -6.93 -5.30 7.06
N CYS A 68 -6.93 -5.92 8.23
CA CYS A 68 -7.52 -7.24 8.42
C CYS A 68 -8.72 -7.20 9.36
N TYR A 69 -9.76 -7.92 8.97
CA TYR A 69 -11.00 -8.12 9.71
C TYR A 69 -10.91 -9.32 10.64
N ASP A 70 -10.10 -10.32 10.26
CA ASP A 70 -9.73 -11.47 11.07
C ASP A 70 -8.20 -11.56 11.14
N ILE A 71 -7.61 -10.81 12.08
CA ILE A 71 -6.14 -10.79 12.23
C ILE A 71 -5.62 -12.05 12.91
N GLU A 72 -6.45 -12.71 13.71
CA GLU A 72 -6.08 -13.94 14.41
C GLU A 72 -5.82 -15.06 13.40
N GLN A 73 -6.70 -15.21 12.41
CA GLN A 73 -6.48 -16.16 11.32
C GLN A 73 -5.18 -15.83 10.58
N ALA A 74 -4.94 -14.56 10.22
CA ALA A 74 -3.70 -14.15 9.56
C ALA A 74 -2.45 -14.44 10.40
N PHE A 75 -2.53 -14.23 11.71
CA PHE A 75 -1.44 -14.52 12.65
C PHE A 75 -1.13 -16.02 12.71
N ARG A 76 -2.15 -16.87 12.82
CA ARG A 76 -1.99 -18.34 12.77
C ARG A 76 -1.35 -18.80 11.47
N TYR A 77 -1.77 -18.26 10.32
CA TYR A 77 -1.15 -18.58 9.03
C TYR A 77 0.30 -18.10 8.94
N MET A 78 0.63 -16.95 9.52
CA MET A 78 2.00 -16.47 9.58
C MET A 78 2.89 -17.46 10.33
N TYR A 79 2.50 -17.89 11.54
CA TYR A 79 3.26 -18.87 12.32
C TYR A 79 3.41 -20.20 11.57
N ASN A 80 2.30 -20.73 11.02
CA ASN A 80 2.31 -22.01 10.33
C ASN A 80 3.15 -22.00 9.04
N ILE A 81 3.05 -20.94 8.23
CA ILE A 81 3.76 -20.86 6.95
C ILE A 81 5.23 -20.53 7.18
N LEU A 82 5.53 -19.58 8.07
CA LEU A 82 6.91 -19.14 8.35
C LEU A 82 7.62 -20.05 9.35
N GLY A 83 6.93 -21.02 9.94
CA GLY A 83 7.50 -22.05 10.82
C GLY A 83 7.95 -21.53 12.18
N PHE A 84 7.27 -20.53 12.75
CA PHE A 84 7.54 -20.09 14.13
C PHE A 84 6.81 -21.01 15.12
N SER A 85 7.43 -21.30 16.26
CA SER A 85 6.92 -22.27 17.25
C SER A 85 6.00 -21.62 18.29
N GLY A 86 6.10 -20.30 18.53
CA GLY A 86 5.47 -19.65 19.67
C GLY A 86 6.26 -19.77 20.97
N GLU A 87 7.46 -20.36 20.91
CA GLU A 87 8.39 -20.45 22.03
C GLU A 87 9.36 -19.26 21.94
N ILE A 88 9.37 -18.42 22.99
CA ILE A 88 10.31 -17.31 23.12
C ILE A 88 11.60 -17.88 23.72
N ASP A 89 12.76 -17.41 23.24
CA ASP A 89 14.05 -17.81 23.81
C ASP A 89 14.11 -17.59 25.33
N ASP A 90 14.84 -18.49 26.01
CA ASP A 90 15.02 -18.53 27.47
C ASP A 90 15.58 -17.21 28.06
N ASP A 91 16.05 -16.29 27.22
CA ASP A 91 16.60 -14.99 27.58
C ASP A 91 15.56 -13.86 27.73
N ASN A 92 14.26 -14.15 27.56
CA ASN A 92 13.15 -13.18 27.61
C ASN A 92 13.25 -12.06 26.55
N SER A 93 13.96 -12.27 25.44
CA SER A 93 14.15 -11.26 24.39
C SER A 93 12.87 -10.87 23.63
N ASN A 94 11.76 -11.61 23.80
CA ASN A 94 10.55 -11.54 22.95
C ASN A 94 10.86 -11.78 21.46
N ILE A 95 11.95 -12.50 21.18
CA ILE A 95 12.38 -12.87 19.84
C ILE A 95 12.27 -14.38 19.68
N GLU A 96 11.69 -14.81 18.57
CA GLU A 96 11.71 -16.20 18.12
C GLU A 96 12.60 -16.29 16.87
N TYR A 97 13.39 -17.35 16.76
CA TYR A 97 14.23 -17.60 15.60
C TYR A 97 13.75 -18.83 14.82
N ASN A 98 13.70 -18.70 13.50
CA ASN A 98 13.60 -19.82 12.59
C ASN A 98 14.89 -19.91 11.80
N GLU A 99 15.82 -20.74 12.28
CA GLU A 99 17.12 -20.94 11.65
C GLU A 99 17.00 -21.53 10.23
N LYS A 100 16.01 -22.42 10.01
CA LYS A 100 15.80 -23.07 8.72
C LYS A 100 15.55 -22.07 7.60
N TYR A 101 14.78 -21.02 7.87
CA TYR A 101 14.42 -20.00 6.89
C TYR A 101 15.18 -18.69 7.11
N SER A 102 16.17 -18.65 8.01
CA SER A 102 16.91 -17.43 8.36
C SER A 102 15.98 -16.26 8.70
N LEU A 103 14.96 -16.51 9.52
CA LEU A 103 13.99 -15.50 9.97
C LEU A 103 14.07 -15.32 11.48
N SER A 104 13.78 -14.10 11.95
CA SER A 104 13.39 -13.87 13.33
C SER A 104 12.06 -13.15 13.42
N LEU A 105 11.33 -13.38 14.50
CA LEU A 105 10.07 -12.74 14.81
C LEU A 105 10.21 -12.00 16.14
N HIS A 106 10.02 -10.69 16.13
CA HIS A 106 10.08 -9.88 17.35
C HIS A 106 8.69 -9.30 17.66
N CYS A 107 8.24 -9.48 18.91
CA CYS A 107 6.98 -8.92 19.40
C CYS A 107 7.22 -7.68 20.26
N ILE A 108 6.63 -6.55 19.88
CA ILE A 108 6.67 -5.30 20.66
C ILE A 108 5.27 -4.76 20.95
N GLY A 109 5.11 -4.14 22.13
CA GLY A 109 3.92 -3.34 22.43
C GLY A 109 3.89 -2.06 21.61
N THR A 110 2.72 -1.68 21.11
CA THR A 110 2.50 -0.42 20.37
C THR A 110 1.31 0.35 20.95
N LYS A 111 1.15 1.61 20.52
CA LYS A 111 -0.06 2.39 20.85
C LYS A 111 -1.36 1.79 20.30
N MET A 112 -1.25 0.88 19.32
CA MET A 112 -2.40 0.22 18.72
C MET A 112 -2.70 -1.14 19.36
N GLY A 113 -1.70 -1.80 19.95
CA GLY A 113 -1.80 -3.13 20.54
C GLY A 113 -0.42 -3.80 20.57
N ARG A 114 -0.21 -4.82 19.75
CA ARG A 114 1.08 -5.52 19.60
C ARG A 114 1.49 -5.63 18.14
N ALA A 115 2.77 -5.45 17.85
CA ALA A 115 3.33 -5.63 16.51
C ALA A 115 4.34 -6.77 16.51
N TYR A 116 4.12 -7.72 15.61
CA TYR A 116 4.97 -8.86 15.34
C TYR A 116 5.75 -8.56 14.05
N THR A 117 7.06 -8.44 14.15
CA THR A 117 7.90 -8.02 13.03
C THR A 117 8.80 -9.17 12.60
N VAL A 118 8.62 -9.63 11.36
CA VAL A 118 9.47 -10.63 10.74
C VAL A 118 10.68 -9.94 10.14
N THR A 119 11.85 -10.42 10.53
CA THR A 119 13.15 -9.92 10.10
C THR A 119 13.87 -11.03 9.34
N PHE A 120 14.35 -10.71 8.15
CA PHE A 120 15.17 -11.60 7.33
C PHE A 120 16.65 -11.46 7.73
N LEU A 121 17.30 -12.60 7.95
CA LEU A 121 18.66 -12.72 8.46
C LEU A 121 19.58 -13.29 7.37
N SER A 122 19.89 -12.50 6.34
CA SER A 122 20.82 -12.94 5.31
C SER A 122 22.28 -12.72 5.74
N PRO A 123 23.18 -13.71 5.55
CA PRO A 123 24.61 -13.47 5.64
C PRO A 123 25.02 -12.28 4.77
N GLY A 124 25.88 -11.40 5.31
CA GLY A 124 26.37 -10.22 4.61
C GLY A 124 25.47 -8.96 4.68
N PHE A 125 24.28 -9.07 5.28
CA PHE A 125 23.37 -7.93 5.49
C PHE A 125 23.02 -7.76 6.97
N PRO A 126 22.80 -6.53 7.45
CA PRO A 126 22.20 -6.34 8.77
C PRO A 126 20.76 -6.88 8.78
N PRO A 127 20.20 -7.27 9.95
CA PRO A 127 18.84 -7.79 10.04
C PRO A 127 17.82 -6.86 9.37
N VAL A 128 17.01 -7.43 8.46
CA VAL A 128 16.11 -6.65 7.59
C VAL A 128 14.65 -6.93 7.93
N ALA A 129 13.97 -5.97 8.56
CA ALA A 129 12.52 -6.08 8.76
C ALA A 129 11.81 -6.10 7.39
N ILE A 130 11.03 -7.15 7.12
CA ILE A 130 10.38 -7.36 5.82
C ILE A 130 8.85 -7.37 5.94
N ILE A 131 8.32 -7.89 7.05
CA ILE A 131 6.88 -7.98 7.31
C ILE A 131 6.60 -7.47 8.72
N SER A 132 5.47 -6.79 8.91
CA SER A 132 4.93 -6.53 10.24
C SER A 132 3.44 -6.83 10.29
N LEU A 133 3.02 -7.52 11.34
CA LEU A 133 1.63 -7.83 11.64
C LEU A 133 1.26 -7.16 12.97
N GLU A 134 0.40 -6.15 12.92
CA GLU A 134 -0.04 -5.40 14.09
C GLU A 134 -1.45 -5.83 14.48
N ILE A 135 -1.58 -6.41 15.66
CA ILE A 135 -2.83 -6.81 16.30
C ILE A 135 -3.29 -5.67 17.18
N TYR A 136 -4.53 -5.22 16.96
CA TYR A 136 -5.10 -4.09 17.69
C TYR A 136 -5.67 -4.54 19.05
N ASN A 137 -5.58 -3.67 20.05
CA ASN A 137 -6.30 -3.86 21.31
C ASN A 137 -7.81 -3.61 21.12
N GLU A 138 -8.63 -4.07 22.07
CA GLU A 138 -10.09 -4.02 21.97
C GLU A 138 -10.64 -2.62 21.68
N ASP A 139 -10.08 -1.59 22.30
CA ASP A 139 -10.51 -0.20 22.09
C ASP A 139 -10.27 0.24 20.64
N LYS A 140 -9.12 -0.13 20.06
CA LYS A 140 -8.81 0.16 18.66
C LYS A 140 -9.67 -0.68 17.71
N VAL A 141 -9.99 -1.93 18.05
CA VAL A 141 -10.91 -2.75 17.26
C VAL A 141 -12.29 -2.10 17.19
N LYS A 142 -12.84 -1.67 18.34
CA LYS A 142 -14.13 -0.95 18.40
C LYS A 142 -14.10 0.34 17.57
N LEU A 143 -13.03 1.12 17.67
CA LEU A 143 -12.89 2.38 16.96
C LEU A 143 -12.74 2.21 15.44
N LEU A 144 -11.91 1.26 15.00
CA LEU A 144 -11.53 1.10 13.60
C LEU A 144 -12.34 0.04 12.86
N LYS A 145 -13.17 -0.73 13.57
CA LYS A 145 -13.98 -1.85 13.05
C LYS A 145 -13.15 -2.90 12.30
N THR A 146 -11.88 -3.02 12.66
CA THR A 146 -10.88 -3.91 12.07
C THR A 146 -9.97 -4.41 13.17
N GLN A 147 -9.44 -5.62 13.04
CA GLN A 147 -8.68 -6.26 14.11
C GLN A 147 -7.18 -6.01 14.05
N GLY A 148 -6.67 -5.58 12.89
CA GLY A 148 -5.25 -5.33 12.74
C GLY A 148 -4.83 -4.91 11.34
N LYS A 149 -3.53 -4.96 11.09
CA LYS A 149 -2.96 -4.75 9.76
C LYS A 149 -1.72 -5.60 9.51
N ILE A 150 -1.48 -5.88 8.24
CA ILE A 150 -0.26 -6.53 7.73
C ILE A 150 0.46 -5.53 6.82
N VAL A 151 1.77 -5.46 6.94
CA VAL A 151 2.63 -4.57 6.16
C VAL A 151 3.77 -5.35 5.55
N PHE A 152 4.02 -5.14 4.26
CA PHE A 152 5.29 -5.51 3.60
C PHE A 152 6.09 -4.24 3.37
N TYR A 153 7.26 -4.16 4.01
CA TYR A 153 8.10 -2.97 3.99
C TYR A 153 8.84 -2.80 2.65
N GLY A 154 9.30 -1.59 2.36
CA GLY A 154 10.14 -1.33 1.17
C GLY A 154 11.47 -2.08 1.13
N SER A 155 11.88 -2.72 2.23
CA SER A 155 13.00 -3.66 2.28
C SER A 155 12.64 -5.06 1.75
N TYR A 156 11.37 -5.46 1.77
CA TYR A 156 10.93 -6.75 1.24
C TYR A 156 11.15 -6.85 -0.27
N PHE A 157 10.88 -5.78 -1.03
CA PHE A 157 10.94 -5.81 -2.50
C PHE A 157 12.37 -5.95 -3.06
N PRO A 158 13.38 -5.18 -2.60
CA PRO A 158 14.76 -5.35 -3.06
C PRO A 158 15.33 -6.74 -2.72
N PHE A 159 14.90 -7.33 -1.61
CA PHE A 159 15.34 -8.65 -1.18
C PHE A 159 14.48 -9.78 -1.74
N ARG A 160 13.44 -9.49 -2.53
CA ARG A 160 12.45 -10.49 -2.93
C ARG A 160 13.06 -11.68 -3.66
N GLN A 161 14.06 -11.46 -4.50
CA GLN A 161 14.77 -12.53 -5.21
C GLN A 161 15.57 -13.41 -4.23
N ILE A 162 16.34 -12.80 -3.33
CA ILE A 162 17.11 -13.51 -2.30
C ILE A 162 16.16 -14.29 -1.37
N ILE A 163 15.07 -13.66 -0.93
CA ILE A 163 14.02 -14.30 -0.13
C ILE A 163 13.37 -15.47 -0.87
N ALA A 164 13.22 -15.39 -2.19
CA ALA A 164 12.67 -16.49 -2.98
C ALA A 164 13.54 -17.75 -2.93
N GLU A 165 14.86 -17.55 -2.86
CA GLU A 165 15.86 -18.60 -2.82
C GLU A 165 16.05 -19.14 -1.39
N ASP A 166 16.18 -18.25 -0.41
CA ASP A 166 16.56 -18.58 0.97
C ASP A 166 15.36 -18.85 1.89
N SER A 167 14.21 -18.22 1.64
CA SER A 167 13.02 -18.27 2.51
C SER A 167 11.72 -18.26 1.70
N PRO A 168 11.48 -19.22 0.79
CA PRO A 168 10.32 -19.22 -0.12
C PRO A 168 8.97 -19.16 0.61
N GLU A 169 8.91 -19.59 1.87
CA GLU A 169 7.78 -19.49 2.79
C GLU A 169 7.28 -18.05 2.97
N VAL A 170 8.19 -17.07 2.96
CA VAL A 170 7.84 -15.64 3.01
C VAL A 170 7.00 -15.28 1.78
N LEU A 171 7.38 -15.76 0.59
CA LEU A 171 6.58 -15.55 -0.62
C LEU A 171 5.25 -16.30 -0.57
N ARG A 172 5.22 -17.52 0.00
CA ARG A 172 3.98 -18.27 0.20
C ARG A 172 3.00 -17.51 1.10
N PHE A 173 3.50 -16.91 2.19
CA PHE A 173 2.71 -16.07 3.08
C PHE A 173 2.23 -14.80 2.37
N ALA A 174 3.09 -14.10 1.64
CA ALA A 174 2.70 -12.92 0.86
C ALA A 174 1.58 -13.24 -0.15
N ASN A 175 1.70 -14.37 -0.86
CA ASN A 175 0.67 -14.85 -1.79
C ASN A 175 -0.63 -15.26 -1.09
N TRP A 176 -0.55 -15.78 0.14
CA TRP A 176 -1.73 -16.07 0.94
C TRP A 176 -2.45 -14.77 1.34
N VAL A 177 -1.72 -13.76 1.84
CA VAL A 177 -2.28 -12.45 2.20
C VAL A 177 -2.96 -11.79 1.01
N GLU A 178 -2.33 -11.83 -0.18
CA GLU A 178 -2.93 -11.26 -1.38
C GLU A 178 -4.23 -11.97 -1.77
N ARG A 179 -4.25 -13.31 -1.73
CA ARG A 179 -5.45 -14.12 -2.02
C ARG A 179 -6.57 -13.89 -1.01
N SER A 180 -6.22 -13.65 0.26
CA SER A 180 -7.20 -13.37 1.31
C SER A 180 -7.90 -12.01 1.17
N THR A 181 -7.48 -11.20 0.18
CA THR A 181 -8.16 -9.95 -0.17
C THR A 181 -9.30 -10.09 -1.16
N ALA A 182 -9.41 -11.22 -1.85
CA ALA A 182 -10.48 -11.44 -2.82
C ALA A 182 -11.83 -11.49 -2.10
N PRO A 183 -12.86 -10.78 -2.60
CA PRO A 183 -14.21 -10.92 -2.06
C PRO A 183 -14.72 -12.34 -2.32
N THR A 184 -15.45 -12.88 -1.35
CA THR A 184 -16.18 -14.15 -1.49
C THR A 184 -17.06 -14.07 -2.74
N THR A 185 -16.78 -14.89 -3.75
CA THR A 185 -17.66 -15.06 -4.92
C THR A 185 -18.45 -16.35 -4.74
N GLN A 186 -19.54 -16.55 -5.49
CA GLN A 186 -20.35 -17.78 -5.43
C GLN A 186 -19.54 -19.09 -5.61
N ASN A 187 -18.29 -19.02 -6.11
CA ASN A 187 -17.39 -20.15 -6.31
C ASN A 187 -16.18 -20.20 -5.35
N ASN A 188 -16.07 -19.30 -4.37
CA ASN A 188 -14.97 -19.30 -3.40
C ASN A 188 -15.51 -19.03 -1.99
N ASN A 189 -15.58 -20.08 -1.17
CA ASN A 189 -16.04 -20.04 0.23
C ASN A 189 -15.02 -19.41 1.21
N PHE A 190 -13.99 -18.72 0.73
CA PHE A 190 -13.07 -18.04 1.63
C PHE A 190 -13.69 -16.69 2.07
N PRO A 191 -13.89 -16.47 3.38
CA PRO A 191 -14.25 -15.15 3.88
C PRO A 191 -13.11 -14.18 3.57
N GLN A 192 -13.43 -12.94 3.23
CA GLN A 192 -12.42 -11.90 3.02
C GLN A 192 -11.76 -11.56 4.37
N ILE A 193 -10.50 -11.99 4.55
CA ILE A 193 -9.77 -11.84 5.81
C ILE A 193 -9.16 -10.44 5.89
N CYS A 194 -8.61 -9.96 4.78
CA CYS A 194 -7.94 -8.67 4.71
C CYS A 194 -8.41 -7.86 3.50
N LYS A 195 -8.13 -6.57 3.51
CA LYS A 195 -8.31 -5.65 2.38
C LYS A 195 -7.03 -4.86 2.21
N ARG A 196 -6.43 -4.86 1.00
CA ARG A 196 -5.29 -4.00 0.68
C ARG A 196 -5.67 -2.52 0.76
N THR A 197 -5.19 -1.80 1.77
CA THR A 197 -5.58 -0.41 2.02
C THR A 197 -4.54 0.59 1.57
N ARG A 198 -3.32 0.16 1.25
CA ARG A 198 -2.28 1.03 0.69
C ARG A 198 -1.28 0.28 -0.21
N VAL A 199 -0.87 0.94 -1.27
CA VAL A 199 0.24 0.54 -2.16
C VAL A 199 1.08 1.77 -2.43
N ASP A 200 2.40 1.69 -2.23
CA ASP A 200 3.33 2.72 -2.69
C ASP A 200 4.12 2.16 -3.87
N ILE A 201 4.16 2.87 -5.00
CA ILE A 201 4.97 2.53 -6.17
C ILE A 201 6.03 3.60 -6.35
N ALA A 202 7.29 3.19 -6.44
CA ALA A 202 8.44 4.07 -6.55
C ALA A 202 9.08 3.98 -7.94
N LEU A 203 9.37 5.13 -8.52
CA LEU A 203 10.24 5.28 -9.69
C LEU A 203 11.49 6.04 -9.27
N ASP A 204 12.65 5.47 -9.55
CA ASP A 204 13.95 6.06 -9.25
C ASP A 204 14.60 6.61 -10.52
N PHE A 205 15.21 7.79 -10.42
CA PHE A 205 15.78 8.52 -11.56
C PHE A 205 17.21 8.96 -11.30
N ASP A 206 18.05 8.85 -12.32
CA ASP A 206 19.38 9.48 -12.41
C ASP A 206 19.24 10.93 -12.93
N GLU A 207 18.40 11.72 -12.26
CA GLU A 207 18.22 13.12 -12.58
C GLU A 207 17.82 13.92 -11.35
N ASN A 208 18.22 15.20 -11.31
CA ASN A 208 17.86 16.09 -10.23
C ASN A 208 16.46 16.67 -10.44
N ILE A 209 15.48 16.17 -9.69
CA ILE A 209 14.14 16.72 -9.60
C ILE A 209 14.12 17.80 -8.51
N SER A 210 14.17 19.07 -8.90
CA SER A 210 14.16 20.19 -7.95
C SER A 210 12.77 20.44 -7.35
N ILE A 211 12.71 21.03 -6.16
CA ILE A 211 11.44 21.48 -5.55
C ILE A 211 10.70 22.49 -6.44
N SER A 212 11.44 23.34 -7.16
CA SER A 212 10.85 24.31 -8.10
C SER A 212 10.20 23.62 -9.31
N TRP A 213 10.80 22.53 -9.81
CA TRP A 213 10.18 21.67 -10.82
C TRP A 213 8.87 21.07 -10.31
N LEU A 214 8.82 20.68 -9.03
CA LEU A 214 7.63 20.06 -8.43
C LEU A 214 6.45 21.02 -8.28
N LYS A 215 6.69 22.23 -7.77
CA LYS A 215 5.65 23.26 -7.65
C LYS A 215 5.05 23.63 -9.01
N ARG A 216 5.80 23.44 -10.10
CA ARG A 216 5.33 23.75 -11.46
C ARG A 216 4.27 22.76 -11.95
N TYR A 217 4.40 21.48 -11.61
CA TYR A 217 3.55 20.41 -12.18
C TYR A 217 2.56 19.81 -11.18
N ILE A 218 2.69 20.13 -9.90
CA ILE A 218 1.69 19.82 -8.89
C ILE A 218 0.79 21.04 -8.74
N VAL A 219 -0.48 20.88 -9.12
CA VAL A 219 -1.54 21.89 -9.01
C VAL A 219 -2.54 21.41 -7.97
N PRO A 220 -2.35 21.72 -6.66
CA PRO A 220 -3.29 21.32 -5.63
C PRO A 220 -4.68 21.84 -5.96
N HIS A 221 -5.69 21.03 -5.69
CA HIS A 221 -7.07 21.47 -5.87
C HIS A 221 -7.40 22.65 -4.95
N LYS A 222 -8.18 23.63 -5.42
CA LYS A 222 -8.50 24.89 -4.71
C LYS A 222 -9.00 24.67 -3.26
N ASN A 223 -9.75 23.59 -3.03
CA ASN A 223 -10.30 23.22 -1.71
C ASN A 223 -9.42 22.23 -0.91
N SER A 224 -8.21 21.91 -1.38
CA SER A 224 -7.28 21.04 -0.67
C SER A 224 -6.67 21.82 0.49
N LYS A 225 -7.10 21.57 1.72
CA LYS A 225 -6.41 22.04 2.94
C LYS A 225 -4.97 21.45 3.07
N HIS A 226 -4.57 20.57 2.15
CA HIS A 226 -3.26 19.92 2.17
C HIS A 226 -2.21 20.82 1.51
N ALA A 227 -1.34 21.35 2.35
CA ALA A 227 -0.11 21.99 1.93
C ALA A 227 0.93 20.94 1.53
N ILE A 228 1.75 21.31 0.57
CA ILE A 228 3.04 20.70 0.29
C ILE A 228 3.81 20.56 1.60
N ARG A 229 4.21 19.35 1.98
CA ARG A 229 5.05 19.12 3.16
C ARG A 229 6.49 18.91 2.73
N HIS A 230 7.37 19.71 3.33
CA HIS A 230 8.80 19.55 3.19
C HIS A 230 9.34 18.71 4.35
N TYR A 231 10.25 17.78 4.07
CA TYR A 231 10.94 16.98 5.09
C TYR A 231 12.34 16.59 4.62
N ASN A 232 13.13 15.94 5.49
CA ASN A 232 14.58 15.72 5.31
C ASN A 232 15.33 17.05 5.11
N TRP A 233 15.35 17.86 6.17
CA TRP A 233 16.14 19.08 6.24
C TRP A 233 17.63 18.74 6.14
N LEU A 234 18.35 19.45 5.26
CA LEU A 234 19.80 19.42 5.20
C LEU A 234 20.36 20.74 5.74
N PRO A 235 20.97 20.74 6.93
CA PRO A 235 21.58 21.93 7.51
C PRO A 235 22.64 22.54 6.60
N GLU A 236 23.52 21.72 6.03
CA GLU A 236 24.65 22.17 5.20
C GLU A 236 24.23 22.89 3.91
N LYS A 237 23.05 22.56 3.39
CA LYS A 237 22.49 23.17 2.18
C LYS A 237 21.36 24.14 2.47
N ASN A 238 21.08 24.39 3.75
CA ASN A 238 19.97 25.20 4.25
C ASN A 238 18.66 24.95 3.48
N SER A 239 18.34 23.69 3.19
CA SER A 239 17.22 23.34 2.30
C SER A 239 16.62 21.99 2.62
N PHE A 240 15.32 21.86 2.34
CA PHE A 240 14.63 20.58 2.33
C PHE A 240 14.92 19.84 1.03
N GLN A 241 15.12 18.52 1.11
CA GLN A 241 15.36 17.68 -0.07
C GLN A 241 14.21 16.76 -0.42
N SER A 242 13.18 16.70 0.43
CA SER A 242 12.00 15.86 0.22
C SER A 242 10.72 16.66 0.24
N PHE A 243 9.77 16.17 -0.55
CA PHE A 243 8.46 16.74 -0.77
C PHE A 243 7.42 15.64 -0.61
N ALA A 244 6.29 15.94 0.03
CA ALA A 244 5.10 15.10 -0.01
C ALA A 244 3.88 15.95 -0.31
N TYR A 245 3.08 15.48 -1.27
CA TYR A 245 1.69 15.89 -1.44
C TYR A 245 0.83 14.64 -1.28
N ILE A 246 0.33 14.43 -0.07
CA ILE A 246 -0.61 13.37 0.25
C ILE A 246 -1.96 14.06 0.45
N PRO A 247 -2.87 14.01 -0.53
CA PRO A 247 -4.20 14.58 -0.35
C PRO A 247 -4.96 13.80 0.72
N SER A 248 -6.10 14.33 1.19
CA SER A 248 -6.96 13.65 2.17
C SER A 248 -7.20 12.20 1.76
N LEU A 249 -7.38 11.33 2.75
CA LEU A 249 -7.70 9.90 2.58
C LEU A 249 -8.85 9.66 1.57
N SER A 250 -9.78 10.61 1.42
CA SER A 250 -10.88 10.58 0.44
C SER A 250 -10.48 10.72 -1.03
N ARG A 251 -9.27 11.20 -1.33
CA ARG A 251 -8.74 11.37 -2.69
C ARG A 251 -7.82 10.23 -3.12
N GLY A 252 -7.37 9.41 -2.17
CA GLY A 252 -6.86 8.06 -2.40
C GLY A 252 -5.59 7.90 -3.23
N ILE A 253 -5.00 8.97 -3.77
CA ILE A 253 -3.71 8.94 -4.48
C ILE A 253 -2.86 10.14 -4.05
N GLY A 254 -1.66 9.91 -3.53
CA GLY A 254 -0.66 10.92 -3.17
C GLY A 254 0.67 10.71 -3.88
N ILE A 255 1.62 11.61 -3.62
CA ILE A 255 2.97 11.56 -4.17
C ILE A 255 4.01 11.98 -3.14
N ARG A 256 5.15 11.30 -3.12
CA ARG A 256 6.34 11.63 -2.33
C ARG A 256 7.56 11.67 -3.24
N ILE A 257 8.41 12.67 -3.06
CA ILE A 257 9.58 12.86 -3.92
C ILE A 257 10.76 13.24 -3.06
N TYR A 258 11.87 12.53 -3.22
CA TYR A 258 13.01 12.69 -2.32
C TYR A 258 14.31 12.17 -2.92
N ASN A 259 15.44 12.63 -2.37
CA ASN A 259 16.75 12.10 -2.68
C ASN A 259 16.94 10.74 -2.00
N LYS A 260 16.91 9.65 -2.78
CA LYS A 260 16.93 8.29 -2.25
C LYS A 260 18.28 7.93 -1.65
N ILE A 261 19.39 8.31 -2.28
CA ILE A 261 20.75 8.07 -1.76
C ILE A 261 20.90 8.69 -0.37
N LEU A 262 20.45 9.94 -0.20
CA LEU A 262 20.52 10.62 1.09
C LEU A 262 19.61 9.96 2.13
N ASP A 263 18.37 9.62 1.75
CA ASP A 263 17.41 8.95 2.65
C ASP A 263 17.97 7.62 3.17
N LEU A 264 18.59 6.83 2.29
CA LEU A 264 19.24 5.57 2.64
C LEU A 264 20.46 5.79 3.56
N LYS A 265 21.30 6.80 3.31
CA LYS A 265 22.43 7.15 4.20
C LYS A 265 21.95 7.51 5.60
N ASN A 266 20.98 8.43 5.69
CA ASN A 266 20.45 8.91 6.97
C ASN A 266 19.80 7.79 7.80
N LYS A 267 19.15 6.84 7.11
CA LYS A 267 18.52 5.68 7.75
C LYS A 267 19.49 4.51 7.99
N LYS A 268 20.76 4.62 7.58
CA LYS A 268 21.75 3.53 7.59
C LYS A 268 21.26 2.28 6.83
N LYS A 269 20.60 2.50 5.69
CA LYS A 269 20.01 1.46 4.82
C LYS A 269 20.66 1.38 3.44
N THR A 270 21.92 1.79 3.31
CA THR A 270 22.65 1.81 2.03
C THR A 270 22.73 0.42 1.38
N PHE A 271 22.79 -0.63 2.19
CA PHE A 271 22.80 -2.03 1.76
C PHE A 271 21.57 -2.48 0.96
N LEU A 272 20.44 -1.75 1.01
CA LEU A 272 19.25 -2.08 0.23
C LEU A 272 19.46 -1.87 -1.28
N TYR A 273 20.37 -0.97 -1.66
CA TYR A 273 20.65 -0.59 -3.05
C TYR A 273 22.13 -0.23 -3.19
N PRO A 274 23.07 -1.19 -3.07
CA PRO A 274 24.51 -0.91 -3.08
C PRO A 274 24.94 -0.18 -4.35
N ASP A 275 24.44 -0.64 -5.50
CA ASP A 275 24.67 -0.05 -6.83
C ASP A 275 24.32 1.44 -6.92
N TYR A 276 23.38 1.92 -6.10
CA TYR A 276 23.00 3.33 -6.13
C TYR A 276 24.16 4.24 -5.72
N PHE A 277 25.05 3.77 -4.85
CA PHE A 277 26.17 4.53 -4.32
C PHE A 277 27.42 4.44 -5.20
N GLU A 278 27.54 3.37 -5.97
CA GLU A 278 28.68 3.13 -6.86
C GLU A 278 28.47 3.80 -8.22
N LYS A 279 27.26 3.66 -8.78
CA LYS A 279 26.98 4.03 -10.18
C LYS A 279 26.44 5.45 -10.34
N TYR A 280 25.82 6.01 -9.31
CA TYR A 280 25.07 7.26 -9.43
C TYR A 280 25.55 8.32 -8.43
N LYS A 281 25.75 9.54 -8.94
CA LYS A 281 26.03 10.70 -8.07
C LYS A 281 24.81 11.10 -7.25
N LYS A 282 23.61 10.86 -7.78
CA LYS A 282 22.33 11.19 -7.14
C LYS A 282 21.23 10.29 -7.69
N VAL A 283 20.32 9.85 -6.83
CA VAL A 283 19.08 9.18 -7.24
C VAL A 283 17.89 9.90 -6.62
N MET A 284 16.96 10.36 -7.46
CA MET A 284 15.69 10.94 -7.01
C MET A 284 14.58 9.91 -7.15
N ARG A 285 13.85 9.68 -6.05
CA ARG A 285 12.67 8.83 -6.04
C ARG A 285 11.42 9.66 -6.21
N VAL A 286 10.52 9.22 -7.09
CA VAL A 286 9.13 9.66 -7.18
C VAL A 286 8.24 8.49 -6.83
N GLU A 287 7.48 8.63 -5.76
CA GLU A 287 6.66 7.56 -5.21
C GLU A 287 5.19 7.96 -5.25
N MET A 288 4.35 7.19 -5.93
CA MET A 288 2.90 7.35 -5.92
C MET A 288 2.28 6.45 -4.85
N VAL A 289 1.50 7.07 -3.96
CA VAL A 289 0.86 6.41 -2.81
C VAL A 289 -0.61 6.22 -3.13
N TYR A 290 -1.03 4.99 -3.39
CA TYR A 290 -2.43 4.61 -3.59
C TYR A 290 -3.02 4.15 -2.26
N SER A 291 -4.20 4.63 -1.90
CA SER A 291 -4.89 4.26 -0.67
C SER A 291 -6.38 4.04 -0.88
N GLY A 292 -7.00 3.35 0.09
CA GLY A 292 -8.42 3.01 0.04
C GLY A 292 -8.73 2.16 -1.19
N ASP A 293 -9.74 2.55 -1.96
CA ASP A 293 -10.20 1.75 -3.10
C ASP A 293 -9.27 1.80 -4.32
N PHE A 294 -8.35 2.77 -4.40
CA PHE A 294 -7.33 2.75 -5.46
C PHE A 294 -6.31 1.65 -5.22
N ALA A 295 -5.94 1.40 -3.96
CA ALA A 295 -5.04 0.32 -3.59
C ALA A 295 -5.60 -1.07 -3.95
N GLN A 296 -6.90 -1.19 -4.21
CA GLN A 296 -7.56 -2.44 -4.62
C GLN A 296 -7.41 -2.77 -6.11
N ASN A 297 -6.87 -1.85 -6.92
CA ASN A 297 -6.56 -2.16 -8.31
C ASN A 297 -5.40 -3.16 -8.39
N ASP A 298 -5.37 -3.91 -9.48
CA ASP A 298 -4.26 -4.80 -9.82
C ASP A 298 -2.91 -4.07 -9.76
N LEU A 299 -1.87 -4.73 -9.25
CA LEU A 299 -0.58 -4.10 -8.99
C LEU A 299 0.16 -3.70 -10.27
N ASP A 300 0.05 -4.50 -11.34
CA ASP A 300 0.62 -4.17 -12.64
C ASP A 300 -0.11 -2.98 -13.26
N CYS A 301 -1.44 -2.91 -13.08
CA CYS A 301 -2.24 -1.76 -13.48
C CYS A 301 -1.80 -0.48 -12.74
N LEU A 302 -1.58 -0.54 -11.42
CA LEU A 302 -1.09 0.59 -10.65
C LEU A 302 0.33 1.00 -11.07
N LEU A 303 1.22 0.03 -11.30
CA LEU A 303 2.59 0.28 -11.76
C LEU A 303 2.59 0.95 -13.14
N GLY A 304 1.83 0.39 -14.08
CA GLY A 304 1.68 0.93 -15.42
C GLY A 304 1.04 2.33 -15.42
N TYR A 305 0.02 2.55 -14.60
CA TYR A 305 -0.56 3.87 -14.41
C TYR A 305 0.46 4.88 -13.84
N THR A 306 1.25 4.47 -12.85
CA THR A 306 2.33 5.30 -12.29
C THR A 306 3.33 5.71 -13.39
N LYS A 307 3.80 4.74 -14.18
CA LYS A 307 4.69 4.97 -15.32
C LYS A 307 4.06 5.91 -16.35
N HIS A 308 2.81 5.68 -16.73
CA HIS A 308 2.08 6.56 -17.64
C HIS A 308 2.05 8.02 -17.13
N ARG A 309 1.71 8.23 -15.86
CA ARG A 309 1.59 9.58 -15.27
C ARG A 309 2.92 10.30 -15.14
N ILE A 310 4.01 9.60 -14.81
CA ILE A 310 5.31 10.24 -14.54
C ILE A 310 6.19 10.33 -15.78
N ILE A 311 6.26 9.26 -16.56
CA ILE A 311 7.21 9.12 -17.68
C ILE A 311 6.53 9.00 -19.05
N GLY A 312 5.19 9.08 -19.11
CA GLY A 312 4.45 9.09 -20.37
C GLY A 312 4.51 7.74 -21.09
N ASP A 313 4.64 6.65 -20.33
CA ASP A 313 4.53 5.27 -20.84
C ASP A 313 3.09 4.98 -21.37
N SER A 314 2.87 3.77 -21.88
CA SER A 314 1.59 3.29 -22.43
C SER A 314 0.39 3.75 -21.61
N GLN A 315 -0.62 4.30 -22.29
CA GLN A 315 -1.79 4.85 -21.62
C GLN A 315 -2.54 3.77 -20.86
N ILE A 316 -2.61 3.91 -19.54
CA ILE A 316 -3.32 3.02 -18.63
C ILE A 316 -4.31 3.86 -17.84
N VAL A 317 -5.53 3.35 -17.68
CA VAL A 317 -6.59 4.00 -16.91
C VAL A 317 -6.88 3.13 -15.69
N ILE A 318 -6.77 3.69 -14.50
CA ILE A 318 -7.19 3.02 -13.26
C ILE A 318 -8.67 3.30 -12.99
N GLN A 319 -9.38 2.29 -12.52
CA GLN A 319 -10.77 2.47 -12.13
C GLN A 319 -10.82 2.88 -10.66
N LYS A 320 -11.47 4.02 -10.40
CA LYS A 320 -11.99 4.28 -9.06
C LYS A 320 -13.14 3.29 -8.86
N ARG A 321 -12.92 2.23 -8.07
CA ARG A 321 -14.04 1.39 -7.63
C ARG A 321 -14.97 2.31 -6.86
N SER A 322 -16.18 2.49 -7.37
CA SER A 322 -17.21 3.22 -6.66
C SER A 322 -17.40 2.52 -5.34
N GLN A 323 -17.13 3.21 -4.22
CA GLN A 323 -17.87 2.87 -3.03
C GLN A 323 -19.35 2.91 -3.45
N PRO A 324 -20.20 1.95 -3.02
CA PRO A 324 -21.58 2.35 -2.81
C PRO A 324 -21.44 3.63 -1.97
N LYS A 325 -21.89 4.77 -2.51
CA LYS A 325 -22.01 5.97 -1.68
C LYS A 325 -22.67 5.43 -0.42
N SER A 326 -22.09 5.59 0.77
CA SER A 326 -22.90 5.45 1.96
C SER A 326 -24.07 6.36 1.67
N GLU A 327 -25.26 5.82 1.42
CA GLU A 327 -26.31 6.59 0.75
C GLU A 327 -26.63 7.84 1.59
N TYR A 328 -26.24 7.82 2.87
CA TYR A 328 -26.19 8.98 3.74
C TYR A 328 -24.94 8.97 4.62
N SER A 329 -24.06 9.96 4.47
CA SER A 329 -23.18 10.39 5.57
C SER A 329 -24.03 10.87 6.76
N PRO A 330 -23.55 10.84 8.02
CA PRO A 330 -24.29 11.39 9.15
C PRO A 330 -24.75 12.83 8.94
N LEU A 331 -23.92 13.65 8.26
CA LEU A 331 -24.26 15.03 7.92
C LEU A 331 -25.37 15.11 6.86
N SER A 332 -25.34 14.27 5.84
CA SER A 332 -26.40 14.23 4.82
C SER A 332 -27.70 13.62 5.35
N ALA A 333 -27.62 12.64 6.26
CA ALA A 333 -28.77 12.12 7.00
C ALA A 333 -29.39 13.23 7.86
N TYR A 334 -28.56 13.96 8.60
CA TYR A 334 -28.99 15.11 9.41
C TYR A 334 -29.68 16.18 8.55
N GLN A 335 -29.08 16.58 7.43
CA GLN A 335 -29.68 17.56 6.51
C GLN A 335 -30.99 17.06 5.88
N TYR A 336 -31.06 15.77 5.55
CA TYR A 336 -32.27 15.13 5.06
C TYR A 336 -33.40 15.19 6.09
N PHE A 337 -33.12 14.74 7.33
CA PHE A 337 -34.12 14.76 8.41
C PHE A 337 -34.51 16.19 8.82
N GLN A 338 -33.59 17.15 8.73
CA GLN A 338 -33.90 18.56 8.98
C GLN A 338 -34.86 19.11 7.92
N LYS A 339 -34.68 18.76 6.65
CA LYS A 339 -35.60 19.14 5.56
C LYS A 339 -36.95 18.44 5.68
N TYR A 340 -36.94 17.15 6.02
CA TYR A 340 -38.14 16.36 6.27
C TYR A 340 -38.97 16.94 7.42
N ALA A 341 -38.32 17.25 8.55
CA ALA A 341 -38.95 17.88 9.71
C ALA A 341 -39.68 19.17 9.33
N LYS A 342 -39.00 20.06 8.59
CA LYS A 342 -39.57 21.32 8.10
C LYS A 342 -40.78 21.09 7.19
N ASN A 343 -40.70 20.15 6.25
CA ASN A 343 -41.76 19.89 5.28
C ASN A 343 -43.01 19.24 5.91
N HIS A 344 -42.85 18.59 7.05
CA HIS A 344 -43.93 17.88 7.74
C HIS A 344 -44.37 18.54 9.06
N GLY A 345 -43.97 19.79 9.30
CA GLY A 345 -44.35 20.52 10.52
C GLY A 345 -43.85 19.88 11.81
N LYS A 346 -42.80 19.07 11.74
CA LYS A 346 -42.18 18.38 12.89
C LYS A 346 -40.89 19.09 13.30
N THR A 347 -40.50 18.89 14.56
CA THR A 347 -39.13 19.21 15.01
C THR A 347 -38.17 18.11 14.56
N LEU A 348 -36.90 18.45 14.39
CA LEU A 348 -35.87 17.46 14.05
C LEU A 348 -35.79 16.33 15.09
N LYS A 349 -35.95 16.68 16.37
CA LYS A 349 -35.97 15.69 17.46
C LYS A 349 -37.08 14.66 17.27
N GLN A 350 -38.32 15.11 17.01
CA GLN A 350 -39.45 14.20 16.75
C GLN A 350 -39.19 13.26 15.57
N VAL A 351 -38.59 13.75 14.50
CA VAL A 351 -38.24 12.92 13.33
C VAL A 351 -37.17 11.87 13.68
N LEU A 352 -36.16 12.23 14.47
CA LEU A 352 -35.12 11.28 14.90
C LEU A 352 -35.65 10.25 15.90
N ASP A 353 -36.54 10.66 16.80
CA ASP A 353 -37.22 9.77 17.74
C ASP A 353 -38.10 8.74 16.96
N ASP A 354 -38.86 9.19 15.97
CA ASP A 354 -39.67 8.31 15.10
C ASP A 354 -38.80 7.28 14.34
N VAL A 355 -37.69 7.74 13.75
CA VAL A 355 -36.75 6.85 13.02
C VAL A 355 -36.10 5.84 13.95
N THR A 356 -35.77 6.25 15.18
CA THR A 356 -35.17 5.37 16.19
C THR A 356 -36.16 4.29 16.63
N LEU A 357 -37.43 4.66 16.84
CA LEU A 357 -38.50 3.69 17.17
C LEU A 357 -38.73 2.67 16.04
N ILE A 358 -38.71 3.12 14.79
CA ILE A 358 -38.81 2.24 13.62
C ILE A 358 -37.61 1.28 13.57
N ALA A 359 -36.40 1.77 13.80
CA ALA A 359 -35.18 0.94 13.80
C ALA A 359 -35.23 -0.14 14.90
N ILE A 360 -35.64 0.22 16.11
CA ILE A 360 -35.82 -0.72 17.23
C ILE A 360 -36.88 -1.78 16.88
N ALA A 361 -38.02 -1.36 16.32
CA ALA A 361 -39.09 -2.28 15.94
C ALA A 361 -38.69 -3.24 14.80
N GLU A 362 -37.86 -2.78 13.86
CA GLU A 362 -37.30 -3.64 12.80
C GLU A 362 -36.26 -4.62 13.35
N GLU A 363 -35.35 -4.20 14.24
CA GLU A 363 -34.39 -5.10 14.89
C GLU A 363 -35.09 -6.21 15.69
N GLN A 364 -36.22 -5.90 16.34
CA GLN A 364 -37.03 -6.87 17.07
C GLN A 364 -37.74 -7.90 16.18
N LYS A 365 -37.86 -7.68 14.87
CA LYS A 365 -38.40 -8.70 13.93
C LYS A 365 -37.39 -9.76 13.54
N PHE A 366 -36.09 -9.50 13.77
CA PHE A 366 -34.99 -10.40 13.43
C PHE A 366 -34.42 -11.13 14.67
N MET A 367 -34.98 -10.89 15.85
CA MET A 367 -34.83 -11.74 17.05
C MET A 367 -36.06 -12.63 17.17
#